data_AF-A0A834IRH0-F1
#
_entry.id   AF-A0A834IRH0-F1
#
_cell.length_a   1.000
_cell.length_b   1.000
_cell.length_c   1.000
_cell.angle_alpha   90.00
_cell.angle_beta   90.00
_cell.angle_gamma   90.00
#
_symmetry.space_group_name_H-M   'P 1'
#
loop_
_entity.id
_entity.type
_entity.pdbx_description
1 polymer ?
#
loop_
_entity_poly.entity_id
_entity_poly.type
_entity_poly.pdbx_seq_one_letter_code
_entity_poly.pdbx_strand_id
1 'polypeptide(L)'
;MDKKEFRVRIKYCLLKGNNTVEAKTCLDAEFRDIVPGKSTIKDWYAKFRRGKMGTEDGERNGYPKETIHPVKNHHHHPPYSPDLAPSDYFPFSDLKRMLAGKKFSSNEEVIDETEAYFDAKKTSYYKNGIQKLEGLYNQCITFEGNYVE
;
A
#
# COMPACT_ATOMS: atom_id res chain seq x y z
N MET A 1 17.54 5.07 16.92
CA MET A 1 18.41 5.31 15.76
C MET A 1 17.54 5.37 14.52
N ASP A 2 17.68 6.41 13.69
CA ASP A 2 16.85 6.56 12.49
C ASP A 2 17.35 5.66 11.35
N LYS A 3 16.46 5.26 10.44
CA LYS A 3 16.79 4.44 9.27
C LYS A 3 17.86 5.09 8.38
N LYS A 4 17.88 6.42 8.31
CA LYS A 4 18.91 7.18 7.57
C LYS A 4 20.30 6.98 8.18
N GLU A 5 20.38 6.93 9.50
CA GLU A 5 21.63 6.77 10.25
C GLU A 5 22.27 5.40 9.98
N PHE A 6 21.47 4.33 9.95
CA PHE A 6 21.96 3.01 9.56
C PHE A 6 22.50 2.97 8.13
N ARG A 7 21.86 3.66 7.18
CA ARG A 7 22.32 3.70 5.79
C ARG A 7 23.66 4.41 5.65
N VAL A 8 23.87 5.49 6.41
CA VAL A 8 25.16 6.19 6.47
C VAL A 8 26.25 5.28 7.00
N ARG A 9 25.98 4.51 8.06
CA ARG A 9 26.95 3.58 8.65
C ARG A 9 27.25 2.39 7.72
N ILE A 10 26.24 1.81 7.08
CA ILE A 10 26.43 0.75 6.07
C ILE A 10 27.29 1.27 4.90
N LYS A 11 27.07 2.51 4.45
CA LYS A 11 27.88 3.14 3.41
C LYS A 11 29.33 3.33 3.87
N TYR A 12 29.54 3.76 5.10
CA TYR A 12 30.87 3.88 5.70
C TYR A 12 31.60 2.53 5.75
N CYS A 13 30.95 1.45 6.19
CA CYS A 13 31.52 0.10 6.20
C CYS A 13 31.95 -0.34 4.78
N LEU A 14 31.14 -0.05 3.77
CA LEU A 14 31.51 -0.35 2.38
C LEU A 14 32.73 0.44 1.93
N LEU A 15 32.81 1.73 2.25
CA LEU A 15 33.95 2.60 1.91
C LEU A 15 35.23 2.21 2.64
N LYS A 16 35.13 1.61 3.83
CA LYS A 16 36.25 1.03 4.57
C LYS A 16 36.73 -0.32 4.01
N GLY A 17 36.04 -0.87 3.01
CA GLY A 17 36.38 -2.16 2.39
C GLY A 17 35.79 -3.37 3.11
N ASN A 18 35.00 -3.17 4.16
CA ASN A 18 34.42 -4.26 4.92
C ASN A 18 33.36 -4.99 4.08
N ASN A 19 33.36 -6.32 4.12
CA ASN A 19 32.32 -7.12 3.48
C ASN A 19 31.00 -7.11 4.30
N THR A 20 29.92 -7.70 3.78
CA THR A 20 28.60 -7.66 4.45
C THR A 20 28.55 -8.37 5.80
N VAL A 21 29.44 -9.35 6.02
CA VAL A 21 29.52 -10.10 7.28
C VAL A 21 30.23 -9.24 8.33
N GLU A 22 31.37 -8.67 7.98
CA GLU A 22 32.12 -7.73 8.84
C GLU A 22 31.30 -6.49 9.17
N ALA A 23 30.57 -5.95 8.20
CA ALA A 23 29.66 -4.84 8.43
C ALA A 23 28.54 -5.19 9.42
N LYS A 24 27.94 -6.39 9.31
CA LYS A 24 26.94 -6.85 10.28
C LYS A 24 27.54 -6.97 11.68
N THR A 25 28.69 -7.62 11.80
CA THR A 25 29.39 -7.80 13.10
C THR A 25 29.75 -6.46 13.73
N CYS A 26 30.23 -5.50 12.94
CA CYS A 26 30.56 -4.16 13.41
C CYS A 26 29.32 -3.39 13.88
N LEU A 27 28.22 -3.45 13.12
CA LEU A 27 26.96 -2.81 13.49
C LEU A 27 26.33 -3.47 14.74
N ASP A 28 26.44 -4.79 14.87
CA ASP A 28 25.95 -5.55 16.03
C ASP A 28 26.71 -5.22 17.31
N ALA A 29 28.03 -5.11 17.21
CA ALA A 29 28.89 -4.73 18.32
C ALA A 29 28.59 -3.30 18.81
N GLU A 30 28.26 -2.39 17.89
CA GLU A 30 27.95 -0.99 18.22
C GLU A 30 26.50 -0.78 18.70
N PHE A 31 25.50 -1.53 18.19
CA PHE A 31 24.08 -1.15 18.34
C PHE A 31 23.09 -2.27 18.74
N ARG A 32 23.57 -3.49 19.07
CA ARG A 32 22.75 -4.61 19.57
C ARG A 32 21.42 -4.82 18.79
N ASP A 33 20.27 -4.72 19.45
CA ASP A 33 18.96 -5.23 18.96
C ASP A 33 18.25 -4.32 17.95
N ILE A 34 18.80 -3.13 17.67
CA ILE A 34 18.17 -2.14 16.78
C ILE A 34 18.76 -2.24 15.36
N VAL A 35 19.69 -3.17 15.13
CA VAL A 35 20.47 -3.28 13.88
C VAL A 35 19.62 -3.84 12.73
N PRO A 36 19.76 -3.29 11.51
CA PRO A 36 19.13 -3.84 10.32
C PRO A 36 19.44 -5.31 10.11
N GLY A 37 18.43 -6.06 9.62
CA GLY A 37 18.60 -7.46 9.27
C GLY A 37 19.72 -7.67 8.23
N LYS A 38 20.27 -8.89 8.18
CA LYS A 38 21.33 -9.25 7.21
C LYS A 38 20.93 -8.97 5.76
N SER A 39 19.65 -9.15 5.42
CA SER A 39 19.08 -8.80 4.11
C SER A 39 19.19 -7.31 3.80
N THR A 40 18.82 -6.45 4.76
CA THR A 40 18.90 -4.99 4.61
C THR A 40 20.33 -4.54 4.32
N ILE A 41 21.33 -5.09 5.01
CA ILE A 41 22.74 -4.76 4.74
C ILE A 41 23.16 -5.18 3.33
N LYS A 42 22.80 -6.40 2.91
CA LYS A 42 23.11 -6.90 1.55
C LYS A 42 22.48 -6.03 0.46
N ASP A 43 21.22 -5.65 0.64
CA ASP A 43 20.50 -4.81 -0.32
C ASP A 43 21.12 -3.43 -0.47
N TRP A 44 21.51 -2.80 0.65
CA TRP A 44 22.19 -1.50 0.62
C TRP A 44 23.60 -1.59 0.02
N TYR A 45 24.36 -2.63 0.34
CA TYR A 45 25.65 -2.89 -0.30
C TYR A 45 25.51 -3.03 -1.83
N ALA A 46 24.50 -3.78 -2.29
CA ALA A 46 24.22 -3.94 -3.72
C ALA A 46 23.86 -2.60 -4.37
N LYS A 47 23.03 -1.76 -3.71
CA LYS A 47 22.67 -0.42 -4.19
C LYS A 47 23.90 0.50 -4.32
N PHE A 48 24.74 0.55 -3.29
CA PHE A 48 25.94 1.38 -3.28
C PHE A 48 26.97 0.93 -4.33
N ARG A 49 27.18 -0.38 -4.51
CA ARG A 49 28.04 -0.91 -5.58
C ARG A 49 27.53 -0.60 -7.00
N ARG A 50 26.23 -0.43 -7.17
CA ARG A 50 25.60 0.03 -8.42
C ARG A 50 25.64 1.55 -8.61
N GLY A 51 26.42 2.28 -7.79
CA GLY A 51 26.58 3.72 -7.88
C GLY A 51 25.46 4.54 -7.21
N LYS A 52 24.43 3.91 -6.64
CA LYS A 52 23.34 4.60 -5.96
C LYS A 52 23.73 4.92 -4.51
N MET A 53 24.60 5.91 -4.34
CA MET A 53 25.22 6.30 -3.06
C MET A 53 24.35 7.16 -2.13
N GLY A 54 23.10 7.45 -2.49
CA GLY A 54 22.16 8.17 -1.63
C GLY A 54 21.74 7.36 -0.41
N THR A 55 21.62 8.01 0.75
CA THR A 55 21.16 7.39 2.01
C THR A 55 19.70 7.72 2.32
N GLU A 56 19.05 8.47 1.45
CA GLU A 56 17.64 8.87 1.57
C GLU A 56 16.73 7.79 0.99
N ASP A 57 15.48 7.76 1.48
CA ASP A 57 14.47 6.96 0.80
C ASP A 57 14.16 7.60 -0.55
N GLY A 58 14.14 6.79 -1.60
CA GLY A 58 13.62 7.25 -2.88
C GLY A 58 12.14 7.64 -2.74
N GLU A 59 11.68 8.51 -3.62
CA GLU A 59 10.26 8.87 -3.69
C GLU A 59 9.40 7.62 -3.80
N ARG A 60 8.45 7.49 -2.87
CA ARG A 60 7.53 6.36 -2.79
C ARG A 60 6.25 6.77 -3.51
N ASN A 61 6.11 6.36 -4.77
CA ASN A 61 4.89 6.61 -5.55
C ASN A 61 3.77 5.73 -5.00
N GLY A 62 2.98 6.27 -4.08
CA GLY A 62 1.81 5.60 -3.53
C GLY A 62 0.86 6.53 -2.78
N TYR A 63 1.40 7.53 -2.07
CA TYR A 63 0.61 8.62 -1.49
C TYR A 63 1.25 9.95 -1.91
N PRO A 64 0.59 10.78 -2.72
CA PRO A 64 1.10 12.09 -3.06
C PRO A 64 1.21 12.94 -1.78
N LYS A 65 2.40 13.45 -1.47
CA LYS A 65 2.58 14.45 -0.40
C LYS A 65 2.00 15.82 -0.80
N GLU A 66 1.78 16.02 -2.09
CA GLU A 66 1.39 17.28 -2.71
C GLU A 66 -0.02 17.23 -3.28
N THR A 67 -1.00 16.68 -2.56
CA THR A 67 -2.39 17.12 -2.84
C THR A 67 -2.49 18.60 -2.48
N ILE A 68 -2.28 19.47 -3.47
CA ILE A 68 -2.34 20.94 -3.41
C ILE A 68 -3.72 21.44 -2.91
N HIS A 69 -4.70 20.54 -2.86
CA HIS A 69 -5.93 20.73 -2.12
C HIS A 69 -5.95 19.72 -0.97
N PRO A 70 -5.82 20.15 0.30
CA PRO A 70 -6.22 19.29 1.40
C PRO A 70 -7.68 18.94 1.12
N VAL A 71 -7.98 17.67 0.85
CA VAL A 71 -9.35 17.18 0.87
C VAL A 71 -9.79 17.39 2.31
N LYS A 72 -10.43 18.52 2.59
CA LYS A 72 -10.75 19.00 3.94
C LYS A 72 -11.61 18.00 4.74
N ASN A 73 -12.11 16.96 4.08
CA ASN A 73 -13.02 15.95 4.60
C ASN A 73 -12.49 14.52 4.34
N HIS A 74 -11.19 14.27 4.55
CA HIS A 74 -10.70 12.88 4.54
C HIS A 74 -11.32 12.12 5.72
N HIS A 75 -12.31 11.27 5.42
CA HIS A 75 -12.94 10.44 6.42
C HIS A 75 -11.94 9.36 6.84
N HIS A 76 -11.73 9.21 8.15
CA HIS A 76 -10.81 8.22 8.69
C HIS A 76 -11.29 6.83 8.30
N HIS A 77 -10.52 6.12 7.48
CA HIS A 77 -10.83 4.76 7.06
C HIS A 77 -9.90 3.77 7.77
N PRO A 78 -10.42 2.76 8.49
CA PRO A 78 -9.58 1.75 9.12
C PRO A 78 -8.78 0.94 8.08
N PRO A 79 -7.55 0.51 8.40
CA PRO A 79 -6.80 -0.40 7.54
C PRO A 79 -7.55 -1.73 7.34
N TYR A 80 -7.45 -2.30 6.14
CA TYR A 80 -8.00 -3.62 5.81
C TYR A 80 -9.52 -3.80 6.00
N SER A 81 -10.32 -2.73 5.84
CA SER A 81 -11.79 -2.80 5.96
C SER A 81 -12.51 -2.63 4.62
N PRO A 82 -12.37 -3.57 3.66
CA PRO A 82 -13.08 -3.50 2.38
C PRO A 82 -14.61 -3.60 2.56
N ASP A 83 -15.07 -4.21 3.64
CA ASP A 83 -16.46 -4.27 4.10
C ASP A 83 -17.03 -2.89 4.47
N LEU A 84 -16.17 -1.90 4.72
CA LEU A 84 -16.56 -0.51 4.97
C LEU A 84 -16.29 0.42 3.77
N ALA A 85 -15.75 -0.10 2.67
CA ALA A 85 -15.47 0.68 1.46
C ALA A 85 -16.61 0.52 0.44
N PRO A 86 -17.43 1.56 0.17
CA PRO A 86 -18.59 1.46 -0.73
C PRO A 86 -18.27 0.88 -2.09
N SER A 87 -17.10 1.20 -2.65
CA SER A 87 -16.66 0.66 -3.95
C SER A 87 -16.44 -0.85 -3.91
N ASP A 88 -15.85 -1.38 -2.84
CA ASP A 88 -15.47 -2.79 -2.73
C ASP A 88 -16.68 -3.69 -2.47
N TYR A 89 -17.54 -3.35 -1.51
CA TYR A 89 -18.67 -4.20 -1.15
C TYR A 89 -19.87 -4.08 -2.12
N PHE A 90 -20.01 -2.97 -2.87
CA PHE A 90 -21.20 -2.71 -3.68
C PHE A 90 -20.99 -2.76 -5.21
N PRO A 91 -20.50 -1.73 -5.91
CA PRO A 91 -20.40 -1.76 -7.36
C PRO A 91 -19.39 -2.79 -7.86
N PHE A 92 -18.27 -3.01 -7.16
CA PHE A 92 -17.27 -3.98 -7.60
C PHE A 92 -17.65 -5.42 -7.28
N SER A 93 -18.47 -5.68 -6.25
CA SER A 93 -18.98 -7.03 -6.02
C SER A 93 -19.95 -7.46 -7.13
N ASP A 94 -20.86 -6.57 -7.54
CA ASP A 94 -21.78 -6.81 -8.68
C ASP A 94 -21.02 -6.88 -10.02
N LEU A 95 -20.05 -5.99 -10.25
CA LEU A 95 -19.23 -6.00 -11.46
C LEU A 95 -18.43 -7.31 -11.58
N LYS A 96 -17.78 -7.76 -10.50
CA LYS A 96 -17.06 -9.05 -10.48
C LYS A 96 -17.97 -10.21 -10.82
N ARG A 97 -19.20 -10.23 -10.29
CA ARG A 97 -20.20 -11.25 -10.63
C ARG A 97 -20.58 -11.21 -12.10
N MET A 98 -20.78 -10.02 -12.66
CA MET A 98 -21.12 -9.84 -14.08
C MET A 98 -19.98 -10.29 -15.00
N LEU A 99 -18.73 -10.01 -14.62
CA LEU A 99 -17.53 -10.37 -15.38
C LEU A 99 -17.13 -11.85 -15.21
N ALA A 100 -17.68 -12.54 -14.21
CA ALA A 100 -17.30 -13.90 -13.89
C ALA A 100 -17.50 -14.85 -15.09
N GLY A 101 -16.42 -15.52 -15.49
CA GLY A 101 -16.44 -16.47 -16.61
C GLY A 101 -16.36 -15.85 -17.99
N LYS A 102 -16.43 -14.51 -18.12
CA LYS A 102 -16.17 -13.83 -19.40
C LYS A 102 -14.68 -13.88 -19.71
N LYS A 103 -14.35 -14.10 -20.98
CA LYS A 103 -12.99 -14.01 -21.50
C LYS A 103 -12.98 -12.90 -22.54
N PHE A 104 -12.04 -11.99 -22.39
CA PHE A 104 -11.86 -10.86 -23.29
C PHE A 104 -10.57 -11.08 -24.09
N SER A 105 -10.59 -10.68 -25.35
CA SER A 105 -9.46 -10.83 -26.27
C SER A 105 -8.60 -9.57 -26.35
N SER A 106 -9.09 -8.43 -25.85
CA SER A 106 -8.36 -7.17 -25.79
C SER A 106 -8.77 -6.33 -24.57
N ASN A 107 -8.01 -5.25 -24.31
CA ASN A 107 -8.34 -4.32 -23.25
C ASN A 107 -9.56 -3.46 -23.60
N GLU A 108 -9.73 -3.11 -24.87
CA GLU A 108 -10.87 -2.33 -25.37
C GLU A 108 -12.18 -3.05 -25.07
N GLU A 109 -12.23 -4.37 -25.26
CA GLU A 109 -13.41 -5.18 -24.97
C GLU A 109 -13.79 -5.14 -23.47
N VAL A 110 -12.78 -5.16 -22.58
CA VAL A 110 -13.00 -5.04 -21.12
C VAL A 110 -13.49 -3.64 -20.76
N ILE A 111 -12.92 -2.61 -21.39
CA ILE A 111 -13.30 -1.21 -21.15
C ILE A 111 -14.75 -0.99 -21.56
N ASP A 112 -15.11 -1.35 -22.80
CA ASP A 112 -16.46 -1.15 -23.34
C ASP A 112 -17.53 -1.86 -22.50
N GLU A 113 -17.27 -3.10 -22.08
CA GLU A 113 -18.18 -3.86 -21.21
C GLU A 113 -18.31 -3.21 -19.82
N THR A 114 -17.20 -2.70 -19.27
CA THR A 114 -17.20 -2.02 -17.96
C THR A 114 -17.95 -0.69 -18.02
N GLU A 115 -17.75 0.09 -19.08
CA GLU A 115 -18.47 1.35 -19.31
C GLU A 115 -19.97 1.09 -19.46
N ALA A 116 -20.35 0.12 -20.30
CA ALA A 116 -21.74 -0.28 -20.48
C ALA A 116 -22.40 -0.72 -19.15
N TYR A 117 -21.67 -1.43 -18.30
CA TYR A 117 -22.15 -1.81 -16.97
C TYR A 117 -22.50 -0.59 -16.11
N PHE A 118 -21.63 0.44 -16.07
CA PHE A 118 -21.85 1.64 -15.26
C PHE A 118 -22.91 2.57 -15.85
N ASP A 119 -22.97 2.71 -17.18
CA ASP A 119 -23.98 3.50 -17.89
C ASP A 119 -25.39 2.95 -17.68
N ALA A 120 -25.52 1.64 -17.49
CA ALA A 120 -26.80 1.00 -17.18
C ALA A 120 -27.29 1.28 -15.73
N LYS A 121 -26.44 1.78 -14.82
CA LYS A 121 -26.81 2.01 -13.41
C LYS A 121 -27.45 3.38 -13.21
N LYS A 122 -28.67 3.38 -12.68
CA LYS A 122 -29.35 4.62 -12.26
C LYS A 122 -28.71 5.22 -11.01
N THR A 123 -28.89 6.52 -10.79
CA THR A 123 -28.44 7.20 -9.56
C THR A 123 -28.92 6.52 -8.27
N SER A 124 -30.12 5.94 -8.28
CA SER A 124 -30.66 5.19 -7.14
C SER A 124 -29.80 3.97 -6.75
N TYR A 125 -29.14 3.33 -7.71
CA TYR A 125 -28.22 2.23 -7.45
C TYR A 125 -27.10 2.66 -6.51
N TYR A 126 -26.38 3.74 -6.87
CA TYR A 126 -25.30 4.28 -6.07
C TYR A 126 -25.79 4.82 -4.72
N LYS A 127 -26.96 5.48 -4.70
CA LYS A 127 -27.57 5.96 -3.46
C LYS A 127 -27.82 4.81 -2.48
N ASN A 128 -28.37 3.70 -2.96
CA ASN A 128 -28.62 2.51 -2.14
C ASN A 128 -27.30 1.92 -1.59
N GLY A 129 -26.25 1.87 -2.40
CA GLY A 129 -24.93 1.42 -1.95
C GLY A 129 -24.38 2.29 -0.82
N ILE A 130 -24.43 3.62 -0.96
CA ILE A 130 -23.96 4.55 0.07
C ILE A 130 -24.81 4.46 1.34
N GLN A 131 -26.13 4.33 1.22
CA GLN A 131 -27.03 4.23 2.37
C GLN A 131 -26.79 2.97 3.22
N LYS A 132 -26.28 1.88 2.63
CA LYS A 132 -25.90 0.67 3.39
C LYS A 132 -24.75 0.91 4.36
N LEU A 133 -23.91 1.92 4.11
CA LEU A 133 -22.72 2.19 4.91
C LEU A 133 -23.06 2.45 6.39
N GLU A 134 -24.19 3.10 6.67
CA GLU A 134 -24.66 3.33 8.04
C GLU A 134 -24.93 2.02 8.79
N GLY A 135 -25.58 1.06 8.13
CA GLY A 135 -25.81 -0.28 8.69
C GLY A 135 -24.52 -1.03 8.94
N LEU A 136 -23.58 -0.99 7.99
CA LEU A 136 -22.28 -1.66 8.09
C LEU A 136 -21.42 -1.09 9.23
N TYR A 137 -21.43 0.24 9.43
CA TYR A 137 -20.76 0.85 10.58
C TYR A 137 -21.37 0.39 11.91
N ASN A 138 -22.69 0.34 12.01
CA ASN A 138 -23.37 -0.13 13.23
C ASN A 138 -23.06 -1.60 13.52
N GLN A 139 -22.99 -2.45 12.50
CA GLN A 139 -22.57 -3.84 12.63
C GLN A 139 -21.11 -3.94 13.08
N CYS A 140 -20.20 -3.16 12.49
CA CYS A 140 -18.79 -3.16 12.87
C CYS A 140 -18.61 -2.75 14.34
N ILE A 141 -19.36 -1.74 14.81
CA ILE A 141 -19.37 -1.34 16.22
C ILE A 141 -19.90 -2.49 17.11
N THR A 142 -21.01 -3.12 16.71
CA THR A 142 -21.63 -4.22 17.45
C THR A 142 -20.70 -5.44 17.55
N PHE A 143 -19.92 -5.70 16.51
CA PHE A 143 -18.93 -6.78 16.48
C PHE A 143 -17.54 -6.35 16.95
N GLU A 144 -17.41 -5.21 17.63
CA GLU A 144 -16.15 -4.75 18.24
C GLU A 144 -14.99 -4.63 17.24
N GLY A 145 -15.28 -4.22 16.00
CA GLY A 145 -14.28 -4.04 14.94
C GLY A 145 -13.95 -5.32 14.16
N ASN A 146 -14.63 -6.44 14.43
CA ASN A 146 -14.56 -7.62 13.56
C ASN A 146 -15.26 -7.36 12.21
N TYR A 147 -14.88 -8.15 11.20
CA TYR A 147 -15.44 -8.07 9.86
C TYR A 147 -16.95 -8.29 9.83
N VAL A 148 -17.62 -7.56 8.95
CA VAL A 148 -19.07 -7.68 8.72
C VAL A 148 -19.35 -8.39 7.39
N GLU A 149 -20.38 -9.23 7.35
CA GLU A 149 -20.88 -9.88 6.12
C GLU A 149 -21.98 -9.06 5.43
#